data_AF-A0A1H6JYE2-F1
#
_entry.id   AF-A0A1H6JYE2-F1
#
_cell.length_a   1.000
_cell.length_b   1.000
_cell.length_c   1.000
_cell.angle_alpha   90.00
_cell.angle_beta   90.00
_cell.angle_gamma   90.00
#
_symmetry.space_group_name_H-M   'P 1'
#
loop_
_entity.id
_entity.type
_entity.pdbx_description
1 polymer ?
#
loop_
_entity_poly.entity_id
_entity_poly.type
_entity_poly.pdbx_seq_one_letter_code
_entity_poly.pdbx_strand_id
1 'polypeptide(L)'
;MVTFRQRNPERLLKYLGKIFEFLPAQYWESLFFGALLAYTVALIYQAFQFSGAAGLFPLIVGIPLAVLLTAKTIMTLFFKDRIRGVGGLTSNILADKAESAGLSFGGNRVEVYRELESTLWVCVISLLIWLIGFLPGLATFIFGFMTVKEQKPIRAMIVTSIVMTTIYLLFVELLSIRLWNGIVVL
;
A
#
# COMPACT_ATOMS: atom_id res chain seq x y z
N MET A 1 13.12 1.85 45.74
CA MET A 1 11.83 2.13 45.08
C MET A 1 12.09 3.19 44.01
N VAL A 2 12.24 2.78 42.74
CA VAL A 2 12.66 3.66 41.64
C VAL A 2 11.41 4.20 40.95
N THR A 3 11.13 5.49 41.12
CA THR A 3 10.01 6.17 40.47
C THR A 3 10.33 6.42 39.00
N PHE A 4 9.68 5.67 38.10
CA PHE A 4 9.73 5.92 36.66
C PHE A 4 9.07 7.27 36.35
N ARG A 5 9.90 8.29 36.12
CA ARG A 5 9.50 9.63 35.69
C ARG A 5 8.84 9.53 34.31
N GLN A 6 7.51 9.73 34.26
CA GLN A 6 6.73 9.81 33.02
C GLN A 6 7.42 10.74 32.01
N ARG A 7 7.97 10.17 30.93
CA ARG A 7 8.54 10.94 29.83
C ARG A 7 7.39 11.62 29.09
N ASN A 8 7.41 12.95 29.11
CA ASN A 8 6.43 13.79 28.44
C ASN A 8 6.44 13.53 26.91
N PRO A 9 5.38 12.94 26.33
CA PRO A 9 5.34 12.49 24.93
C PRO A 9 5.43 13.65 23.93
N GLU A 10 5.08 14.86 24.34
CA GLU A 10 5.15 16.05 23.49
C GLU A 10 6.57 16.39 23.04
N ARG A 11 7.59 16.05 23.86
CA ARG A 11 8.98 16.26 23.48
C ARG A 11 9.40 15.33 22.34
N LEU A 12 8.95 14.07 22.35
CA LEU A 12 9.29 13.10 21.31
C LEU A 12 8.69 13.49 19.95
N LEU A 13 7.43 13.94 19.94
CA LEU A 13 6.77 14.43 18.72
C LEU A 13 7.49 15.65 18.13
N LYS A 14 7.97 16.56 18.98
CA LYS A 14 8.72 17.75 18.53
C LYS A 14 10.08 17.40 17.91
N TYR A 15 10.78 16.40 18.46
CA TYR A 15 12.03 15.91 17.87
C TYR A 15 11.81 15.14 16.57
N LEU A 16 10.76 14.32 16.50
CA LEU A 16 10.39 13.63 15.25
C LEU A 16 10.03 14.63 14.15
N GLY A 17 9.23 15.65 14.45
CA GLY A 17 8.88 16.70 13.47
C GLY A 17 10.12 17.42 12.90
N LYS A 18 11.12 17.70 13.73
CA LYS A 18 12.36 18.36 13.31
C LYS A 18 13.23 17.49 12.39
N ILE A 19 13.21 16.18 12.58
CA ILE A 19 13.91 15.22 11.70
C ILE A 19 13.19 15.14 10.34
N PHE A 20 11.86 15.18 10.32
CA PHE A 20 11.07 15.20 9.09
C PHE A 20 11.20 16.51 8.31
N GLU A 21 11.43 17.65 8.97
CA GLU A 21 11.68 18.95 8.31
C GLU A 21 13.00 19.03 7.54
N PHE A 22 13.98 18.18 7.85
CA PHE A 22 15.33 18.29 7.27
C PHE A 22 15.42 17.74 5.83
N LEU A 23 14.43 16.96 5.40
CA LEU A 23 14.39 16.36 4.07
C LEU A 23 13.14 16.84 3.33
N PRO A 24 13.28 17.53 2.18
CA PRO A 24 12.14 17.88 1.34
C PRO A 24 11.29 16.64 1.06
N ALA A 25 9.96 16.76 1.12
CA ALA A 25 9.01 15.64 0.95
C ALA A 25 9.30 14.77 -0.30
N GLN A 26 9.87 15.38 -1.34
CA GLN A 26 10.31 14.70 -2.55
C GLN A 26 11.37 13.61 -2.31
N TYR A 27 12.34 13.86 -1.43
CA TYR A 27 13.38 12.88 -1.12
C TYR A 27 12.80 11.71 -0.31
N TRP A 28 11.82 11.97 0.55
CA TRP A 28 11.08 10.93 1.25
C TRP A 28 10.33 10.01 0.29
N GLU A 29 9.65 10.58 -0.70
CA GLU A 29 8.93 9.79 -1.71
C GLU A 29 9.91 8.91 -2.52
N SER A 30 11.02 9.49 -2.99
CA SER A 30 12.03 8.77 -3.77
C SER A 30 12.71 7.68 -2.96
N LEU A 31 13.02 7.96 -1.68
CA LEU A 31 13.63 7.01 -0.77
C LEU A 31 12.67 5.86 -0.45
N PHE A 32 11.38 6.15 -0.26
CA PHE A 32 10.36 5.13 -0.05
C PHE A 32 10.23 4.20 -1.27
N PHE A 33 10.07 4.74 -2.49
CA PHE A 33 9.97 3.93 -3.70
C PHE A 33 11.27 3.18 -4.00
N GLY A 34 12.43 3.79 -3.74
CA GLY A 34 13.73 3.13 -3.85
C GLY A 34 13.87 1.95 -2.88
N ALA A 35 13.47 2.12 -1.61
CA ALA A 35 13.46 1.05 -0.62
C ALA A 35 12.49 -0.08 -1.01
N LEU A 36 11.30 0.27 -1.49
CA LEU A 36 10.29 -0.69 -1.96
C LEU A 36 10.79 -1.47 -3.18
N LEU A 37 11.45 -0.80 -4.12
CA LEU A 37 12.06 -1.44 -5.29
C LEU A 37 13.17 -2.40 -4.86
N ALA A 38 14.08 -1.96 -3.98
CA ALA A 38 15.17 -2.79 -3.47
C ALA A 38 14.63 -4.05 -2.76
N TYR A 39 13.59 -3.90 -1.94
CA TYR A 39 12.89 -5.01 -1.31
C TYR A 39 12.25 -5.95 -2.34
N THR A 40 11.59 -5.41 -3.36
CA THR A 40 10.97 -6.20 -4.44
C THR A 40 12.02 -7.01 -5.20
N VAL A 41 13.17 -6.40 -5.52
CA VAL A 41 14.29 -7.09 -6.17
C VAL A 41 14.86 -8.19 -5.28
N ALA A 42 14.97 -7.94 -3.97
CA ALA A 42 15.42 -8.96 -3.02
C ALA A 42 14.45 -10.17 -2.98
N LEU A 43 13.14 -9.93 -3.01
CA LEU A 43 12.14 -11.00 -3.10
C LEU A 43 12.23 -11.79 -4.42
N ILE A 44 12.40 -11.08 -5.55
CA ILE A 44 12.63 -11.73 -6.85
C ILE A 44 13.90 -12.59 -6.82
N TYR A 45 14.97 -12.07 -6.23
CA TYR A 45 16.23 -12.80 -6.08
C TYR A 45 16.06 -14.06 -5.22
N GLN A 46 15.35 -13.97 -4.09
CA GLN A 46 14.98 -15.15 -3.30
C GLN A 46 14.11 -16.13 -4.07
N ALA A 47 13.17 -15.64 -4.89
CA ALA A 47 12.28 -16.47 -5.69
C ALA A 47 13.04 -17.40 -6.65
N PHE A 48 14.16 -16.94 -7.21
CA PHE A 48 15.03 -17.77 -8.05
C PHE A 48 15.71 -18.91 -7.28
N GLN A 49 15.83 -18.82 -5.96
CA GLN A 49 16.40 -19.89 -5.13
C GLN A 49 15.38 -20.98 -4.77
N PHE A 50 14.07 -20.71 -4.92
CA PHE A 50 13.04 -21.72 -4.69
C PHE A 50 12.83 -22.59 -5.94
N SER A 51 12.91 -23.91 -5.77
CA SER A 51 12.61 -24.86 -6.84
C SER A 51 11.10 -25.08 -7.00
N GLY A 52 10.63 -25.12 -8.25
CA GLY A 52 9.25 -25.48 -8.60
C GLY A 52 8.26 -24.30 -8.59
N ALA A 53 6.97 -24.59 -8.39
CA ALA A 53 5.89 -23.61 -8.51
C ALA A 53 5.93 -22.49 -7.47
N ALA A 54 6.63 -22.69 -6.34
CA ALA A 54 6.74 -21.70 -5.28
C ALA A 54 7.55 -20.45 -5.71
N GLY A 55 8.53 -20.61 -6.61
CA GLY A 55 9.33 -19.49 -7.14
C GLY A 55 8.63 -18.72 -8.27
N LEU A 56 7.67 -19.33 -8.95
CA LEU A 56 6.97 -18.70 -10.08
C LEU A 56 6.08 -17.53 -9.64
N PHE A 57 5.45 -17.63 -8.48
CA PHE A 57 4.53 -16.60 -8.02
C PHE A 57 5.21 -15.25 -7.74
N PRO A 58 6.28 -15.17 -6.92
CA PRO A 58 6.99 -13.92 -6.73
C PRO A 58 7.62 -13.38 -8.02
N LEU A 59 7.96 -14.23 -9.00
CA LEU A 59 8.47 -13.78 -10.29
C LEU A 59 7.36 -13.14 -11.14
N ILE A 60 6.21 -13.80 -11.28
CA ILE A 60 5.08 -13.32 -12.08
C ILE A 60 4.55 -12.00 -11.55
N VAL A 61 4.50 -11.82 -10.23
CA VAL A 61 4.01 -10.57 -9.61
C VAL A 61 5.14 -9.55 -9.43
N GLY A 62 6.31 -10.02 -9.00
CA GLY A 62 7.45 -9.17 -8.68
C GLY A 62 8.05 -8.49 -9.90
N ILE A 63 8.18 -9.17 -11.04
CA ILE A 63 8.78 -8.57 -12.24
C ILE A 63 7.94 -7.38 -12.75
N PRO A 64 6.61 -7.50 -13.00
CA PRO A 64 5.79 -6.36 -13.37
C PRO A 64 5.82 -5.24 -12.33
N LEU A 65 5.78 -5.59 -11.04
CA LEU A 65 5.86 -4.62 -9.95
C LEU A 65 7.20 -3.87 -9.97
N ALA A 66 8.32 -4.57 -10.13
CA ALA A 66 9.65 -3.98 -10.21
C ALA A 66 9.77 -3.06 -11.42
N VAL A 67 9.21 -3.44 -12.58
CA VAL A 67 9.15 -2.59 -13.78
C VAL A 67 8.35 -1.31 -13.50
N LEU A 68 7.17 -1.42 -12.88
CA LEU A 68 6.34 -0.27 -12.53
C LEU A 68 7.03 0.65 -11.51
N LEU A 69 7.66 0.09 -10.48
CA LEU A 69 8.39 0.85 -9.47
C LEU A 69 9.62 1.53 -10.06
N THR A 70 10.32 0.87 -10.97
CA THR A 70 11.46 1.44 -11.70
C THR A 70 10.99 2.60 -12.58
N ALA A 71 9.95 2.39 -13.38
CA ALA A 71 9.36 3.43 -14.23
C ALA A 71 8.90 4.63 -13.40
N LYS A 72 8.22 4.39 -12.27
CA LYS A 72 7.81 5.45 -11.34
C LYS A 72 9.00 6.22 -10.79
N THR A 73 10.03 5.52 -10.31
CA THR A 73 11.24 6.15 -9.75
C THR A 73 11.94 7.01 -10.79
N ILE A 74 12.08 6.52 -12.02
CA ILE A 74 12.62 7.29 -13.16
C ILE A 74 11.75 8.51 -13.46
N MET A 75 10.43 8.35 -13.52
CA MET A 75 9.52 9.47 -13.77
C MET A 75 9.62 10.55 -12.69
N THR A 76 9.69 10.17 -11.41
CA THR A 76 9.82 11.12 -10.30
C THR A 76 11.16 11.86 -10.32
N LEU A 77 12.25 11.18 -10.71
CA LEU A 77 13.58 11.79 -10.79
C LEU A 77 13.78 12.66 -12.03
N PHE A 78 13.28 12.24 -13.19
CA PHE A 78 13.61 12.86 -14.48
C PHE A 78 12.47 13.68 -15.11
N PHE A 79 11.20 13.37 -14.83
CA PHE A 79 10.04 13.96 -15.51
C PHE A 79 9.18 14.86 -14.60
N LYS A 80 9.76 15.29 -13.48
CA LYS A 80 9.09 16.04 -12.41
C LYS A 80 8.39 17.32 -12.89
N ASP A 81 8.93 18.00 -13.88
CA ASP A 81 8.37 19.26 -14.41
C ASP A 81 7.27 19.06 -15.45
N ARG A 82 7.12 17.85 -16.03
CA ARG A 82 6.05 17.55 -17.01
C ARG A 82 4.83 16.87 -16.41
N ILE A 83 5.00 16.06 -15.35
CA ILE A 83 3.92 15.18 -14.85
C ILE A 83 3.00 15.85 -13.82
N ARG A 84 3.37 17.01 -13.26
CA ARG A 84 2.44 17.86 -12.49
C ARG A 84 1.15 18.21 -13.28
N GLY A 85 1.18 18.17 -14.62
CA GLY A 85 0.01 18.38 -15.47
C GLY A 85 -0.89 17.15 -15.70
N VAL A 86 -0.37 15.91 -15.54
CA VAL A 86 -1.13 14.69 -15.91
C VAL A 86 -1.68 13.97 -14.69
N GLY A 87 -0.94 13.94 -13.57
CA GLY A 87 -1.48 13.50 -12.27
C GLY A 87 -2.50 14.50 -11.68
N GLY A 88 -2.45 15.75 -12.16
CA GLY A 88 -3.39 16.81 -11.84
C GLY A 88 -4.82 16.54 -12.32
N LEU A 89 -5.02 15.79 -13.41
CA LEU A 89 -6.39 15.57 -13.93
C LEU A 89 -7.26 14.74 -13.00
N THR A 90 -6.71 13.70 -12.36
CA THR A 90 -7.45 12.86 -11.41
C THR A 90 -7.59 13.51 -10.04
N SER A 91 -6.57 14.28 -9.60
CA SER A 91 -6.67 15.06 -8.36
C SER A 91 -7.61 16.25 -8.52
N ASN A 92 -7.64 16.92 -9.68
CA ASN A 92 -8.51 18.06 -9.95
C ASN A 92 -9.96 17.63 -10.06
N ILE A 93 -10.30 16.49 -10.69
CA ILE A 93 -11.69 16.01 -10.72
C ILE A 93 -12.21 15.65 -9.32
N LEU A 94 -11.34 15.16 -8.42
CA LEU A 94 -11.69 14.88 -7.02
C LEU A 94 -11.71 16.14 -6.14
N ALA A 95 -10.83 17.10 -6.40
CA ALA A 95 -10.78 18.39 -5.70
C ALA A 95 -11.96 19.29 -6.09
N ASP A 96 -12.31 19.34 -7.37
CA ASP A 96 -13.44 20.09 -7.92
C ASP A 96 -14.78 19.53 -7.40
N LYS A 97 -14.84 18.21 -7.15
CA LYS A 97 -15.98 17.56 -6.46
C LYS A 97 -16.04 17.83 -4.94
N ALA A 98 -14.92 18.16 -4.31
CA ALA A 98 -14.85 18.55 -2.90
C ALA A 98 -15.10 20.06 -2.70
N GLU A 99 -14.71 20.89 -3.68
CA GLU A 99 -14.96 22.33 -3.73
C GLU A 99 -16.44 22.62 -3.97
N SER A 100 -17.09 21.86 -4.86
CA SER A 100 -18.55 21.89 -5.04
C SER A 100 -19.37 21.39 -3.83
N ALA A 101 -18.73 20.74 -2.85
CA ALA A 101 -19.33 20.41 -1.55
C ALA A 101 -19.14 21.49 -0.48
N GLY A 102 -18.56 22.65 -0.81
CA GLY A 102 -18.45 23.82 0.07
C GLY A 102 -17.39 23.73 1.16
N LEU A 103 -16.47 22.76 1.09
CA LEU A 103 -15.41 22.55 2.08
C LEU A 103 -14.11 23.22 1.64
N SER A 104 -14.01 24.55 1.82
CA SER A 104 -12.75 25.29 1.65
C SER A 104 -11.81 25.02 2.83
N PHE A 105 -10.96 24.00 2.69
CA PHE A 105 -9.81 23.79 3.56
C PHE A 105 -8.53 23.97 2.74
N GLY A 106 -7.70 24.94 3.14
CA GLY A 106 -6.46 25.31 2.46
C GLY A 106 -5.65 24.11 1.95
N GLY A 107 -5.35 24.15 0.64
CA GLY A 107 -5.04 23.00 -0.22
C GLY A 107 -3.89 22.07 0.18
N ASN A 108 -3.08 22.40 1.19
CA ASN A 108 -2.02 21.51 1.66
C ASN A 108 -2.49 20.44 2.67
N ARG A 109 -3.54 20.70 3.47
CA ARG A 109 -3.92 19.76 4.55
C ARG A 109 -4.71 18.57 4.03
N VAL A 110 -5.63 18.79 3.10
CA VAL A 110 -6.51 17.74 2.56
C VAL A 110 -5.71 16.68 1.80
N GLU A 111 -4.66 17.09 1.09
CA GLU A 111 -3.79 16.18 0.34
C GLU A 111 -2.99 15.27 1.28
N VAL A 112 -2.44 15.82 2.38
CA VAL A 112 -1.74 15.04 3.41
C VAL A 112 -2.67 14.02 4.09
N TYR A 113 -3.93 14.37 4.37
CA TYR A 113 -4.88 13.41 4.96
C TYR A 113 -5.19 12.24 4.00
N ARG A 114 -5.29 12.51 2.69
CA ARG A 114 -5.54 11.47 1.69
C ARG A 114 -4.35 10.51 1.55
N GLU A 115 -3.13 11.05 1.59
CA GLU A 115 -1.90 10.25 1.58
C GLU A 115 -1.77 9.37 2.82
N LEU A 116 -2.04 9.95 4.01
CA LEU A 116 -2.05 9.20 5.27
C LEU A 116 -3.11 8.10 5.28
N GLU A 117 -4.29 8.36 4.73
CA GLU A 117 -5.33 7.34 4.62
C GLU A 117 -4.87 6.14 3.77
N SER A 118 -4.27 6.39 2.61
CA SER A 118 -3.76 5.31 1.75
C SER A 118 -2.65 4.51 2.43
N THR A 119 -1.75 5.20 3.14
CA THR A 119 -0.66 4.58 3.90
C THR A 119 -1.20 3.70 5.04
N LEU A 120 -2.22 4.20 5.76
CA LEU A 120 -2.88 3.46 6.83
C LEU A 120 -3.50 2.15 6.30
N TRP A 121 -4.19 2.20 5.16
CA TRP A 121 -4.76 0.99 4.55
C TRP A 121 -3.69 -0.03 4.15
N VAL A 122 -2.54 0.41 3.63
CA VAL A 122 -1.40 -0.47 3.32
C VAL A 122 -0.83 -1.12 4.60
N CYS A 123 -0.75 -0.39 5.71
CA CYS A 123 -0.37 -0.96 6.99
C CYS A 123 -1.40 -1.99 7.48
N VAL A 124 -2.70 -1.69 7.35
CA VAL A 124 -3.79 -2.59 7.77
C VAL A 124 -3.79 -3.90 6.98
N ILE A 125 -3.68 -3.86 5.65
CA ILE A 125 -3.61 -5.09 4.85
C ILE A 125 -2.39 -5.93 5.19
N SER A 126 -1.23 -5.29 5.38
CA SER A 126 0.01 -5.98 5.73
C SER A 126 -0.12 -6.69 7.08
N LEU A 127 -0.73 -6.02 8.07
CA LEU A 127 -1.01 -6.60 9.39
C LEU A 127 -2.03 -7.75 9.32
N LEU A 128 -3.09 -7.61 8.52
CA LEU A 128 -4.08 -8.68 8.31
C LEU A 128 -3.47 -9.92 7.66
N ILE A 129 -2.66 -9.73 6.60
CA ILE A 129 -1.96 -10.84 5.93
C ILE A 129 -1.03 -11.55 6.94
N TRP A 130 -0.36 -10.80 7.82
CA TRP A 130 0.50 -11.38 8.84
C TRP A 130 -0.29 -12.16 9.92
N LEU A 131 -1.44 -11.64 10.37
CA LEU A 131 -2.23 -12.25 11.46
C LEU A 131 -3.00 -13.51 11.05
N ILE A 132 -3.67 -13.47 9.90
CA ILE A 132 -4.61 -14.53 9.51
C ILE A 132 -4.20 -15.24 8.21
N GLY A 133 -3.13 -14.79 7.55
CA GLY A 133 -2.64 -15.34 6.28
C GLY A 133 -3.14 -14.58 5.06
N PHE A 134 -2.55 -14.87 3.90
CA PHE A 134 -2.76 -14.09 2.67
C PHE A 134 -4.22 -14.11 2.19
N LEU A 135 -4.82 -15.29 1.99
CA LEU A 135 -6.18 -15.41 1.44
C LEU A 135 -7.25 -14.77 2.35
N PRO A 136 -7.37 -15.16 3.63
CA PRO A 136 -8.38 -14.57 4.51
C PRO A 136 -8.05 -13.11 4.84
N GLY A 137 -6.76 -12.75 4.96
CA GLY A 137 -6.32 -11.36 5.13
C GLY A 137 -6.79 -10.45 4.00
N LEU A 138 -6.62 -10.91 2.75
CA LEU A 138 -7.09 -10.19 1.57
C LEU A 138 -8.62 -10.08 1.53
N ALA A 139 -9.34 -11.18 1.81
CA ALA A 139 -10.80 -11.18 1.85
C ALA A 139 -11.36 -10.20 2.89
N THR A 140 -10.84 -10.26 4.12
CA THR A 140 -11.22 -9.35 5.21
C THR A 140 -10.88 -7.91 4.85
N PHE A 141 -9.72 -7.67 4.23
CA PHE A 141 -9.33 -6.34 3.79
C PHE A 141 -10.27 -5.77 2.73
N ILE A 142 -10.54 -6.51 1.64
CA ILE A 142 -11.42 -6.04 0.56
C ILE A 142 -12.82 -5.77 1.09
N PHE A 143 -13.37 -6.69 1.88
CA PHE A 143 -14.68 -6.53 2.48
C PHE A 143 -14.74 -5.30 3.40
N GLY A 144 -13.76 -5.15 4.29
CA GLY A 144 -13.67 -4.02 5.22
C GLY A 144 -13.50 -2.69 4.49
N PHE A 145 -12.58 -2.64 3.52
CA PHE A 145 -12.32 -1.46 2.70
C PHE A 145 -13.58 -1.02 1.94
N MET A 146 -14.25 -1.95 1.25
CA MET A 146 -15.47 -1.65 0.51
C MET A 146 -16.63 -1.25 1.43
N THR A 147 -16.73 -1.88 2.61
CA THR A 147 -17.77 -1.52 3.59
C THR A 147 -17.57 -0.10 4.12
N VAL A 148 -16.33 0.29 4.41
CA VAL A 148 -16.01 1.65 4.88
C VAL A 148 -16.20 2.68 3.77
N LYS A 149 -15.79 2.39 2.52
CA LYS A 149 -15.84 3.35 1.41
C LYS A 149 -17.20 3.48 0.75
N GLU A 150 -17.92 2.40 0.52
CA GLU A 150 -19.22 2.44 -0.18
C GLU A 150 -20.42 2.48 0.79
N GLN A 151 -20.23 2.17 2.07
CA GLN A 151 -21.30 2.06 3.09
C GLN A 151 -22.45 1.10 2.70
N LYS A 152 -22.21 0.20 1.74
CA LYS A 152 -23.20 -0.77 1.23
C LYS A 152 -22.68 -2.19 1.44
N PRO A 153 -22.99 -2.85 2.57
CA PRO A 153 -22.37 -4.14 2.93
C PRO A 153 -22.68 -5.26 1.93
N ILE A 154 -23.87 -5.25 1.33
CA ILE A 154 -24.26 -6.24 0.30
C ILE A 154 -23.35 -6.12 -0.93
N ARG A 155 -23.07 -4.90 -1.39
CA ARG A 155 -22.20 -4.67 -2.54
C ARG A 155 -20.77 -5.06 -2.23
N ALA A 156 -20.28 -4.74 -1.03
CA ALA A 156 -18.98 -5.17 -0.54
C ALA A 156 -18.86 -6.71 -0.52
N MET A 157 -19.89 -7.41 -0.05
CA MET A 157 -19.93 -8.88 -0.03
C MET A 157 -19.86 -9.47 -1.45
N ILE A 158 -20.67 -8.96 -2.38
CA ILE A 158 -20.69 -9.42 -3.78
C ILE A 158 -19.32 -9.20 -4.44
N VAL A 159 -18.76 -7.99 -4.32
CA VAL A 159 -17.46 -7.66 -4.91
C VAL A 159 -16.36 -8.52 -4.31
N THR A 160 -16.33 -8.68 -2.99
CA THR A 160 -15.36 -9.54 -2.31
C THR A 160 -15.48 -10.97 -2.80
N SER A 161 -16.69 -11.51 -2.91
CA SER A 161 -16.90 -12.87 -3.41
C SER A 161 -16.40 -13.04 -4.85
N ILE A 162 -16.69 -12.10 -5.75
CA ILE A 162 -16.24 -12.17 -7.15
C ILE A 162 -14.71 -12.12 -7.24
N VAL A 163 -14.08 -11.18 -6.51
CA VAL A 163 -12.62 -11.03 -6.50
C VAL A 163 -11.96 -12.28 -5.91
N MET A 164 -12.47 -12.80 -4.80
CA MET A 164 -11.93 -14.00 -4.16
C MET A 164 -12.09 -15.24 -5.04
N THR A 165 -13.22 -15.42 -5.72
CA THR A 165 -13.41 -16.50 -6.70
C THR A 165 -12.42 -16.38 -7.85
N THR A 166 -12.21 -15.17 -8.37
CA THR A 166 -11.26 -14.93 -9.46
C THR A 166 -9.83 -15.26 -9.04
N ILE A 167 -9.41 -14.82 -7.85
CA ILE A 167 -8.10 -15.13 -7.27
C ILE A 167 -7.97 -16.63 -7.04
N TYR A 168 -9.00 -17.28 -6.48
CA TYR A 168 -9.00 -18.72 -6.27
C TYR A 168 -8.79 -19.47 -7.59
N LEU A 169 -9.56 -19.15 -8.64
CA LEU A 169 -9.41 -19.78 -9.95
C LEU A 169 -8.01 -19.54 -10.55
N LEU A 170 -7.50 -18.30 -10.45
CA LEU A 170 -6.19 -17.97 -10.99
C LEU A 170 -5.06 -18.71 -10.27
N PHE A 171 -5.13 -18.90 -8.96
CA PHE A 171 -4.05 -19.52 -8.20
C PHE A 171 -4.16 -21.04 -8.09
N VAL A 172 -5.38 -21.55 -7.90
CA VAL A 172 -5.62 -22.98 -7.71
C VAL A 172 -5.69 -23.69 -9.05
N GLU A 173 -6.50 -23.19 -9.99
CA GLU A 173 -6.69 -23.87 -11.28
C GLU A 173 -5.56 -23.54 -12.25
N LEU A 174 -5.27 -22.25 -12.46
CA LEU A 174 -4.33 -21.85 -13.52
C LEU A 174 -2.86 -22.07 -13.10
N LEU A 175 -2.51 -21.75 -11.86
CA LEU A 175 -1.13 -21.85 -11.38
C LEU A 175 -0.83 -23.16 -10.63
N SER A 176 -1.85 -23.97 -10.32
CA SER A 176 -1.69 -25.21 -9.52
C SER A 176 -0.93 -24.98 -8.19
N ILE A 177 -1.01 -23.78 -7.61
CA ILE A 177 -0.34 -23.43 -6.37
C ILE A 177 -1.24 -23.78 -5.20
N ARG A 178 -0.75 -24.63 -4.29
CA ARG A 178 -1.42 -24.91 -3.00
C ARG A 178 -1.25 -23.72 -2.05
N LEU A 179 -2.20 -22.78 -2.12
CA LEU A 179 -2.27 -21.60 -1.25
C LEU A 179 -2.32 -21.91 0.26
N TRP A 180 -2.67 -23.15 0.62
CA TRP A 180 -2.86 -23.59 2.00
C TRP A 180 -1.56 -24.00 2.72
N ASN A 181 -0.45 -24.19 2.01
CA ASN A 181 0.80 -24.70 2.60
C ASN A 181 1.46 -23.74 3.61
N GLY A 182 0.99 -22.50 3.73
CA GLY A 182 1.49 -21.54 4.73
C GLY A 182 0.72 -21.51 6.05
N ILE A 183 -0.45 -22.14 6.16
CA ILE A 183 -1.33 -22.04 7.34
C ILE A 183 -0.97 -23.07 8.43
N VAL A 184 -0.33 -24.19 8.06
CA VAL A 184 -0.12 -25.35 8.94
C VAL A 184 1.35 -25.56 9.34
N VAL A 185 2.19 -24.52 9.30
CA VAL A 185 3.58 -24.61 9.81
C VAL A 185 3.66 -24.17 11.28
N LEU A 186 2.63 -24.52 12.06
CA LEU A 186 2.60 -24.44 13.52
C LEU A 186 2.42 -25.84 14.10
#